data_AF-A0ABD1HWU3-F1
#
_entry.id   AF-A0ABD1HWU3-F1
#
_cell.length_a   1.000
_cell.length_b   1.000
_cell.length_c   1.000
_cell.angle_alpha   90.00
_cell.angle_beta   90.00
_cell.angle_gamma   90.00
#
_symmetry.space_group_name_H-M   'P 1'
#
loop_
_entity.id
_entity.type
_entity.pdbx_description
1 polymer ?
#
loop_
_entity_poly.entity_id
_entity_poly.type
_entity_poly.pdbx_seq_one_letter_code
_entity_poly.pdbx_strand_id
1 'polypeptide(L)'
;MAMAKAVDELARKTPGKRSHAIEALSRALVAIPTTIADNAGLDSAELVAQLRSEHHKEGSTAGIDVISGSVGDMTELGISEACKVKQAVLLSATEALEMILRVDEIITCAPRRREDHM
;
A
#
# COMPACT_ATOMS: atom_id res chain seq x y z
N MET A 1 3.13 -5.75 5.09
CA MET A 1 2.04 -6.75 5.22
C MET A 1 1.30 -6.63 6.55
N ALA A 2 2.00 -6.50 7.69
CA ALA A 2 1.38 -6.34 9.02
C ALA A 2 0.22 -5.32 9.10
N MET A 3 0.37 -4.13 8.50
CA MET A 3 -0.71 -3.14 8.46
C MET A 3 -1.94 -3.62 7.68
N ALA A 4 -1.74 -4.30 6.55
CA ALA A 4 -2.83 -4.85 5.75
C ALA A 4 -3.62 -5.91 6.54
N LYS A 5 -2.92 -6.76 7.31
CA LYS A 5 -3.57 -7.72 8.23
C LYS A 5 -4.43 -7.00 9.28
N ALA A 6 -3.87 -6.00 9.97
CA ALA A 6 -4.60 -5.25 10.99
C ALA A 6 -5.86 -4.55 10.42
N VAL A 7 -5.75 -3.98 9.21
CA VAL A 7 -6.87 -3.35 8.50
C VAL A 7 -7.91 -4.40 8.06
N ASP A 8 -7.49 -5.57 7.58
CA ASP A 8 -8.42 -6.65 7.21
C ASP A 8 -9.20 -7.19 8.42
N GLU A 9 -8.53 -7.37 9.56
CA GLU A 9 -9.19 -7.78 10.81
C GLU A 9 -10.21 -6.75 11.29
N LEU A 10 -9.92 -5.45 11.10
CA LEU A 10 -10.87 -4.37 11.40
C LEU A 10 -12.06 -4.40 10.43
N ALA A 11 -11.84 -4.68 9.15
CA ALA A 11 -12.90 -4.78 8.14
C ALA A 11 -13.92 -5.87 8.52
N ARG A 12 -13.44 -7.04 8.97
CA ARG A 12 -14.29 -8.16 9.43
C ARG A 12 -15.16 -7.83 10.64
N LYS A 13 -14.67 -6.96 11.52
CA LYS A 13 -15.40 -6.52 12.72
C LYS A 13 -16.38 -5.36 12.44
N THR A 14 -16.24 -4.69 11.29
CA THR A 14 -17.03 -3.52 10.95
C THR A 14 -18.27 -3.92 10.12
N PRO A 15 -19.50 -3.63 10.58
CA PRO A 15 -20.69 -3.97 9.82
C PRO A 15 -20.99 -2.96 8.70
N GLY A 16 -21.62 -3.46 7.64
CA GLY A 16 -22.18 -2.67 6.55
C GLY A 16 -21.16 -2.18 5.53
N LYS A 17 -21.55 -1.17 4.73
CA LYS A 17 -20.78 -0.70 3.57
C LYS A 17 -19.37 -0.22 3.89
N ARG A 18 -19.12 0.24 5.11
CA ARG A 18 -17.80 0.68 5.57
C ARG A 18 -16.77 -0.46 5.57
N SER A 19 -17.20 -1.70 5.79
CA SER A 19 -16.34 -2.88 5.74
C SER A 19 -15.60 -2.97 4.40
N HIS A 20 -16.30 -2.78 3.29
CA HIS A 20 -15.71 -2.86 1.95
C HIS A 20 -14.67 -1.79 1.67
N ALA A 21 -14.85 -0.57 2.22
CA ALA A 21 -13.87 0.50 2.09
C ALA A 21 -12.60 0.19 2.89
N ILE A 22 -12.74 -0.36 4.10
CA ILE A 22 -11.61 -0.78 4.93
C ILE A 22 -10.87 -1.94 4.25
N GLU A 23 -11.59 -2.91 3.71
CA GLU A 23 -11.01 -4.02 2.93
C GLU A 23 -10.25 -3.52 1.69
N ALA A 24 -10.78 -2.51 1.00
CA ALA A 24 -10.09 -1.87 -0.12
C ALA A 24 -8.76 -1.21 0.30
N LEU A 25 -8.72 -0.57 1.48
CA LEU A 25 -7.48 -0.04 2.04
C LEU A 25 -6.46 -1.14 2.35
N SER A 26 -6.91 -2.27 2.90
CA SER A 26 -6.03 -3.44 3.11
C SER A 26 -5.42 -3.92 1.78
N ARG A 27 -6.25 -4.04 0.73
CA ARG A 27 -5.77 -4.40 -0.62
C ARG A 27 -4.77 -3.38 -1.17
N ALA A 28 -5.00 -2.08 -0.98
CA ALA A 28 -4.07 -1.04 -1.40
C ALA A 28 -2.70 -1.14 -0.69
N LEU A 29 -2.68 -1.50 0.60
CA LEU A 29 -1.43 -1.74 1.34
C LEU A 29 -0.68 -2.98 0.82
N VAL A 30 -1.40 -3.99 0.30
CA VAL A 30 -0.79 -5.17 -0.34
C VAL A 30 -0.22 -4.85 -1.73
N ALA A 31 -0.66 -3.77 -2.39
CA ALA A 31 -0.09 -3.36 -3.66
C ALA A 31 1.42 -3.05 -3.53
N ILE A 32 1.88 -2.50 -2.40
CA ILE A 32 3.30 -2.15 -2.18
C ILE A 32 4.23 -3.37 -2.36
N PRO A 33 4.08 -4.48 -1.60
CA PRO A 33 4.92 -5.67 -1.80
C PRO A 33 4.68 -6.34 -3.17
N THR A 34 3.46 -6.24 -3.72
CA THR A 34 3.16 -6.76 -5.07
C THR A 34 4.02 -6.05 -6.12
N THR A 35 4.02 -4.71 -6.10
CA THR A 35 4.83 -3.89 -7.01
C THR A 35 6.33 -4.14 -6.83
N ILE A 36 6.80 -4.39 -5.61
CA ILE A 36 8.21 -4.72 -5.38
C ILE A 36 8.58 -6.06 -6.05
N ALA A 37 7.74 -7.09 -5.89
CA ALA A 37 7.96 -8.40 -6.52
C ALA A 37 7.86 -8.32 -8.06
N ASP A 38 6.87 -7.61 -8.59
CA ASP A 38 6.70 -7.41 -10.04
C ASP A 38 7.91 -6.70 -10.65
N ASN A 39 8.39 -5.63 -10.01
CA ASN A 39 9.56 -4.89 -10.48
C ASN A 39 10.85 -5.72 -10.38
N ALA A 40 10.90 -6.70 -9.48
CA ALA A 40 12.00 -7.66 -9.38
C ALA A 40 11.89 -8.81 -10.41
N GLY A 41 10.78 -8.89 -11.16
CA GLY A 41 10.53 -9.97 -12.13
C GLY A 41 10.17 -11.31 -11.48
N LEU A 42 9.71 -11.30 -10.23
CA LEU A 42 9.32 -12.48 -9.47
C LEU A 42 7.82 -12.76 -9.62
N ASP A 43 7.38 -13.98 -9.26
CA ASP A 43 5.94 -14.29 -9.17
C ASP A 43 5.34 -13.58 -7.94
N SER A 44 4.81 -12.38 -8.19
CA SER A 44 4.20 -11.56 -7.14
C SER A 44 2.96 -12.19 -6.54
N ALA A 45 2.18 -12.97 -7.32
CA ALA A 45 0.98 -13.62 -6.81
C ALA A 45 1.33 -14.70 -5.78
N GLU A 46 2.32 -15.54 -6.09
CA GLU A 46 2.81 -16.56 -5.17
C GLU A 46 3.46 -15.93 -3.92
N LEU A 47 4.39 -14.99 -4.10
CA LEU A 47 5.12 -14.39 -2.98
C LEU A 47 4.21 -13.60 -2.04
N VAL A 48 3.23 -12.87 -2.56
CA VAL A 48 2.28 -12.13 -1.73
C VAL A 48 1.36 -13.08 -0.96
N ALA A 49 0.96 -14.21 -1.56
CA ALA A 49 0.18 -15.23 -0.87
C ALA A 49 0.96 -15.88 0.27
N GLN A 50 2.22 -16.26 0.03
CA GLN A 50 3.13 -16.77 1.06
C GLN A 50 3.35 -15.73 2.17
N LEU A 51 3.61 -14.47 1.80
CA LEU A 51 3.79 -13.39 2.75
C LEU A 51 2.55 -13.15 3.63
N ARG A 52 1.34 -13.25 3.06
CA ARG A 52 0.10 -13.19 3.86
C ARG A 52 0.02 -14.33 4.87
N SER A 53 0.35 -15.55 4.45
CA SER A 53 0.37 -16.73 5.32
C SER A 53 1.35 -16.54 6.49
N GLU A 54 2.56 -16.08 6.22
CA GLU A 54 3.56 -15.81 7.27
C GLU A 54 3.11 -14.72 8.25
N HIS A 55 2.48 -13.65 7.75
CA HIS A 55 1.97 -12.57 8.61
C HIS A 55 0.76 -12.97 9.45
N HIS A 56 0.08 -14.08 9.16
CA HIS A 56 -0.96 -14.62 10.05
C HIS A 56 -0.38 -15.19 11.35
N LYS A 57 0.89 -15.62 11.35
CA LYS A 57 1.61 -16.03 12.56
C LYS A 57 1.89 -14.83 13.48
N GLU A 58 2.00 -15.07 14.77
CA GLU A 58 2.35 -14.00 15.73
C GLU A 58 3.81 -13.59 15.59
N GLY A 59 4.11 -12.29 15.71
CA GLY A 59 5.48 -11.77 15.68
C GLY A 59 6.18 -11.83 14.33
N SER A 60 5.45 -12.01 13.22
CA SER A 60 6.07 -12.15 11.89
C SER A 60 6.78 -10.87 11.43
N THR A 61 8.07 -11.02 11.14
CA THR A 61 8.98 -10.06 10.53
C THR A 61 9.23 -10.38 9.05
N ALA A 62 8.42 -11.27 8.47
CA ALA A 62 8.58 -11.73 7.10
C ALA A 62 8.44 -10.58 6.09
N GLY A 63 9.21 -10.66 5.01
CA GLY A 63 9.14 -9.75 3.87
C GLY A 63 9.58 -10.46 2.59
N ILE A 64 9.64 -9.71 1.49
CA ILE A 64 10.10 -10.25 0.21
C ILE A 64 11.60 -10.03 0.13
N ASP A 65 12.36 -11.12 0.06
CA ASP A 65 13.76 -11.07 -0.32
C ASP A 65 13.87 -11.17 -1.85
N VAL A 66 14.17 -10.03 -2.47
CA VAL A 66 14.31 -9.92 -3.93
C VAL A 66 15.58 -10.59 -4.47
N ILE A 67 16.57 -10.87 -3.62
CA ILE A 67 17.83 -11.50 -4.02
C ILE A 67 17.65 -13.01 -4.11
N SER A 68 17.07 -13.63 -3.08
CA SER A 68 16.76 -15.07 -3.10
C SER A 68 15.50 -15.40 -3.90
N GLY A 69 14.63 -14.42 -4.13
CA GLY A 69 13.35 -14.63 -4.80
C GLY A 69 12.30 -15.32 -3.93
N SER A 70 12.44 -15.24 -2.60
CA SER A 70 11.59 -15.92 -1.63
C SER A 70 11.12 -15.01 -0.49
N VAL A 71 10.21 -15.50 0.35
CA VAL A 71 9.83 -14.81 1.59
C VAL A 71 10.87 -15.12 2.67
N GLY A 72 11.43 -14.09 3.31
CA GLY A 72 12.47 -14.21 4.34
C GLY A 72 12.25 -13.28 5.53
N ASP A 73 12.98 -13.49 6.62
CA ASP A 73 12.93 -12.63 7.81
C ASP A 73 13.69 -11.32 7.58
N MET A 74 12.99 -10.18 7.62
CA MET A 74 13.59 -8.87 7.38
C MET A 74 14.56 -8.44 8.48
N THR A 75 14.40 -8.96 9.71
CA THR A 75 15.29 -8.68 10.83
C THR A 75 16.63 -9.39 10.65
N GLU A 76 16.60 -10.67 10.27
CA GLU A 76 17.81 -11.45 10.00
C GLU A 76 18.57 -10.92 8.77
N LEU A 77 17.84 -10.46 7.76
CA LEU A 77 18.41 -9.82 6.58
C LEU A 77 18.88 -8.37 6.82
N GLY A 78 18.67 -7.81 8.03
CA GLY A 78 19.08 -6.46 8.40
C GLY A 78 18.29 -5.35 7.69
N ILE A 79 17.13 -5.66 7.12
CA ILE A 79 16.26 -4.71 6.42
C ILE A 79 15.37 -4.02 7.44
N SER A 80 15.76 -2.81 7.84
CA SER A 80 15.00 -1.98 8.78
C SER A 80 14.76 -0.59 8.20
N GLU A 81 13.59 -0.03 8.52
CA GLU A 81 13.20 1.30 8.07
C GLU A 81 12.73 2.13 9.27
N ALA A 82 12.91 3.44 9.20
CA ALA A 82 12.45 4.34 10.25
C ALA A 82 10.92 4.32 10.34
N CYS A 83 10.38 4.07 11.54
CA CYS A 83 8.93 4.10 11.79
C CYS A 83 8.29 5.42 11.33
N LYS A 84 8.98 6.54 11.53
CA LYS A 84 8.55 7.87 11.07
C LYS A 84 8.29 7.94 9.57
N VAL A 85 9.06 7.23 8.74
CA VAL A 85 8.86 7.19 7.28
C VAL A 85 7.57 6.46 6.96
N LYS A 86 7.33 5.28 7.54
CA LYS A 86 6.08 4.53 7.31
C LYS A 86 4.85 5.29 7.79
N GLN A 87 4.95 5.95 8.94
CA GLN A 87 3.88 6.79 9.47
C GLN A 87 3.56 7.97 8.52
N ALA A 88 4.60 8.68 8.07
CA ALA A 88 4.42 9.82 7.15
C ALA A 88 3.80 9.38 5.83
N VAL A 89 4.27 8.26 5.25
CA VAL A 89 3.73 7.72 3.99
C VAL A 89 2.23 7.43 4.11
N LEU A 90 1.80 6.80 5.20
CA LEU A 90 0.37 6.52 5.42
C LEU A 90 -0.43 7.82 5.54
N LEU A 91 0.01 8.74 6.40
CA LEU A 91 -0.69 9.98 6.66
C LEU A 91 -0.88 10.78 5.37
N SER A 92 0.22 11.04 4.66
CA SER A 92 0.20 11.82 3.42
C SER A 92 -0.61 11.15 2.32
N ALA A 93 -0.54 9.81 2.19
CA ALA A 93 -1.36 9.09 1.21
C ALA A 93 -2.85 9.19 1.54
N THR A 94 -3.23 9.07 2.82
CA THR A 94 -4.64 9.18 3.23
C THR A 94 -5.19 10.60 3.09
N GLU A 95 -4.39 11.63 3.41
CA GLU A 95 -4.78 13.03 3.22
C GLU A 95 -5.00 13.33 1.72
N ALA A 96 -4.08 12.89 0.86
CA ALA A 96 -4.23 13.02 -0.58
C ALA A 96 -5.46 12.28 -1.13
N LEU A 97 -5.70 11.06 -0.65
CA LEU A 97 -6.86 10.28 -1.03
C LEU A 97 -8.16 10.99 -0.63
N GLU A 98 -8.25 11.51 0.60
CA GLU A 98 -9.44 12.22 1.06
C GLU A 98 -9.68 13.52 0.27
N MET A 99 -8.61 14.27 -0.05
CA MET A 99 -8.71 15.44 -0.91
C MET A 99 -9.34 15.11 -2.26
N ILE A 100 -8.90 14.03 -2.90
CA ILE A 100 -9.38 13.63 -4.22
C ILE A 100 -10.80 13.06 -4.16
N LEU A 101 -11.08 12.15 -3.23
CA LEU A 101 -12.38 11.46 -3.12
C LEU A 101 -13.54 12.41 -2.80
N ARG A 102 -13.26 13.57 -2.20
CA ARG A 102 -14.26 14.59 -1.89
C ARG A 102 -14.62 15.50 -3.06
N VAL A 103 -13.84 15.50 -4.13
CA VAL A 103 -14.12 16.29 -5.34
C VAL A 103 -15.25 15.62 -6.12
N ASP A 104 -16.33 16.37 -6.35
CA ASP A 104 -17.45 15.96 -7.20
C ASP A 104 -17.32 16.51 -8.63
N GLU A 105 -16.76 17.72 -8.78
CA GLU A 105 -16.58 18.38 -10.08
C GLU A 105 -15.25 19.15 -10.17
N ILE A 106 -14.64 19.14 -11.37
CA ILE A 106 -13.42 19.91 -11.68
C ILE A 106 -13.75 20.91 -12.77
N ILE A 107 -13.76 22.20 -12.43
CA ILE A 107 -13.96 23.30 -13.38
C ILE A 107 -12.60 23.91 -13.72
N THR A 108 -12.25 23.96 -15.00
CA THR A 108 -10.99 24.54 -15.48
C THR A 108 -11.24 25.85 -16.23
N CYS A 109 -10.47 26.88 -15.92
CA CYS A 109 -10.53 28.15 -16.64
C CYS A 109 -9.92 28.02 -18.04
N ALA A 110 -10.39 28.84 -18.99
CA ALA A 110 -9.79 28.92 -20.31
C ALA A 110 -8.29 29.28 -20.21
N PRO A 111 -7.40 28.59 -20.94
CA PRO A 111 -5.98 28.89 -20.91
C PRO A 111 -5.72 30.31 -21.44
N ARG A 112 -4.72 30.97 -20.88
CA ARG A 112 -4.35 32.34 -21.28
C ARG A 112 -3.93 32.33 -22.75
N ARG A 113 -4.56 33.15 -23.58
CA ARG A 113 -4.20 33.31 -24.99
C ARG A 113 -2.77 33.83 -25.07
N ARG A 114 -1.88 33.12 -25.77
CA ARG A 114 -0.55 33.66 -26.10
C ARG A 114 -0.75 34.76 -27.13
N GLU A 115 -0.27 35.97 -26.83
CA GLU A 115 -0.10 37.00 -27.84
C GLU A 115 1.17 36.64 -28.62
N ASP A 116 1.03 36.32 -29.91
CA ASP A 116 2.17 36.20 -30.80
C ASP A 116 2.72 37.61 -31.02
N HIS A 117 3.72 37.99 -30.24
CA HIS A 117 4.53 39.16 -30.55
C HIS A 117 5.44 38.80 -31.73
N MET A 118 4.98 39.09 -32.95
CA MET A 118 5.84 39.26 -34.13
C MET A 118 6.42 40.68 -34.18
#